data_AF-A0A1Q9N2F3-F1
#
_entry.id   AF-A0A1Q9N2F3-F1
#
_cell.length_a   1.000
_cell.length_b   1.000
_cell.length_c   1.000
_cell.angle_alpha   90.00
_cell.angle_beta   90.00
_cell.angle_gamma   90.00
#
_symmetry.space_group_name_H-M   'P 1'
#
loop_
_entity.id
_entity.type
_entity.pdbx_description
1 polymer ?
#
loop_
_entity_poly.entity_id
_entity_poly.type
_entity_poly.pdbx_seq_one_letter_code
_entity_poly.pdbx_strand_id
1 'polypeptide(L)'
;MKLFRFYEAYYLYWFDIGYHLGNILANAIQVWNILPPSTLWQDNFNIFTSAFVTTTTIDTSQGIDLGGLPLVEYVPPVVSLLIWVLIATLLTLFGLYKLKRKEITS
;
A
#
# COMPACT_ATOMS: atom_id res chain seq x y z
N MET A 1 19.55 -4.02 0.71
CA MET A 1 19.53 -2.75 1.49
C MET A 1 19.70 -1.47 0.68
N LYS A 2 20.38 -1.45 -0.49
CA LYS A 2 20.55 -0.21 -1.28
C LYS A 2 19.29 0.27 -2.02
N LEU A 3 18.44 -0.65 -2.48
CA LEU A 3 17.23 -0.32 -3.26
C LEU A 3 16.13 0.35 -2.40
N PHE A 4 15.88 -0.17 -1.19
CA PHE A 4 14.94 0.42 -0.22
C PHE A 4 15.31 1.86 0.13
N ARG A 5 16.61 2.11 0.38
CA ARG A 5 17.11 3.45 0.67
C ARG A 5 16.97 4.40 -0.51
N PHE A 6 17.08 3.91 -1.74
CA PHE A 6 16.83 4.71 -2.95
C PHE A 6 15.34 5.06 -3.08
N TYR A 7 14.47 4.06 -2.92
CA TYR A 7 13.02 4.24 -3.01
C TYR A 7 12.50 5.29 -2.02
N GLU A 8 12.98 5.25 -0.77
CA GLU A 8 12.65 6.23 0.26
C GLU A 8 13.34 7.59 0.01
N ALA A 9 14.64 7.61 -0.31
CA ALA A 9 15.39 8.86 -0.49
C ALA A 9 14.89 9.72 -1.65
N TYR A 10 14.36 9.09 -2.70
CA TYR A 10 13.79 9.78 -3.86
C TYR A 10 12.27 9.88 -3.81
N TYR A 11 11.64 9.55 -2.67
CA TYR A 11 10.21 9.72 -2.48
C TYR A 11 9.37 8.96 -3.52
N LEU A 12 9.89 7.84 -4.04
CA LEU A 12 9.24 7.09 -5.12
C LEU A 12 7.94 6.41 -4.66
N TYR A 13 7.81 6.20 -3.35
CA TYR A 13 6.60 5.68 -2.72
C TYR A 13 5.35 6.52 -2.94
N TRP A 14 5.48 7.81 -3.25
CA TRP A 14 4.32 8.68 -3.57
C TRP A 14 3.64 8.32 -4.90
N PHE A 15 4.34 7.63 -5.78
CA PHE A 15 3.84 7.22 -7.10
C PHE A 15 3.52 5.72 -7.17
N ASP A 16 3.76 5.00 -6.08
CA ASP A 16 3.53 3.57 -5.99
C ASP A 16 2.09 3.28 -5.57
N ILE A 17 1.26 3.05 -6.59
CA ILE A 17 -0.16 2.74 -6.41
C ILE A 17 -0.35 1.44 -5.62
N GLY A 18 0.55 0.47 -5.79
CA GLY A 18 0.54 -0.80 -5.06
C GLY A 18 0.77 -0.58 -3.57
N TYR A 19 1.74 0.28 -3.23
CA TYR A 19 1.99 0.70 -1.85
C TYR A 19 0.80 1.41 -1.22
N HIS A 20 0.19 2.38 -1.90
CA HIS A 20 -0.96 3.08 -1.33
C HIS A 20 -2.15 2.15 -1.09
N LEU A 21 -2.42 1.23 -2.01
CA LEU A 21 -3.48 0.22 -1.82
C LEU A 21 -3.15 -0.72 -0.65
N GLY A 22 -1.90 -1.19 -0.62
CA GLY A 22 -1.36 -2.04 0.41
C GLY A 22 -1.50 -1.47 1.81
N ASN A 23 -1.07 -0.22 1.97
CA ASN A 23 -1.08 0.51 3.23
C ASN A 23 -2.51 0.67 3.79
N ILE A 24 -3.49 1.00 2.93
CA ILE A 24 -4.90 1.10 3.34
C ILE A 24 -5.44 -0.25 3.79
N LEU A 25 -5.23 -1.29 2.98
CA LEU A 25 -5.80 -2.61 3.23
C LEU A 25 -5.14 -3.30 4.43
N ALA A 26 -3.82 -3.17 4.58
CA ALA A 26 -3.12 -3.72 5.72
C ALA A 26 -3.51 -3.01 7.02
N ASN A 27 -3.72 -1.68 6.99
CA ASN A 27 -4.25 -0.94 8.13
C ASN A 27 -5.68 -1.39 8.47
N ALA A 28 -6.56 -1.55 7.48
CA ALA A 28 -7.93 -2.03 7.69
C ALA A 28 -7.96 -3.43 8.32
N ILE A 29 -7.10 -4.35 7.87
CA ILE A 29 -6.99 -5.70 8.43
C ILE A 29 -6.56 -5.66 9.90
N GLN A 30 -5.62 -4.79 10.26
CA GLN A 30 -5.15 -4.65 11.64
C GLN A 30 -6.21 -4.00 12.54
N VAL A 31 -6.85 -2.93 12.09
CA VAL A 31 -7.87 -2.21 12.88
C VAL A 31 -9.12 -3.06 13.09
N TRP A 32 -9.53 -3.83 12.08
CA TRP A 32 -10.74 -4.65 12.12
C TRP A 32 -10.48 -6.11 12.50
N ASN A 33 -9.22 -6.50 12.73
CA ASN A 33 -8.81 -7.85 13.07
C ASN A 33 -9.39 -8.92 12.11
N ILE A 34 -9.41 -8.61 10.80
CA ILE A 34 -10.10 -9.44 9.79
C ILE A 34 -9.33 -10.72 9.49
N LEU A 35 -8.01 -10.72 9.62
CA LEU A 35 -7.16 -11.88 9.39
C LEU A 35 -6.05 -11.93 10.45
N PRO A 36 -5.71 -13.13 10.98
CA PRO A 36 -4.55 -13.28 11.84
C PRO A 36 -3.27 -12.96 11.05
N PRO A 37 -2.28 -12.31 11.68
CA PRO A 37 -1.01 -11.94 11.04
C PRO A 37 -0.19 -13.21 10.78
N SER A 38 -0.39 -13.84 9.63
CA SER A 38 0.49 -14.89 9.15
C SER A 38 1.57 -14.30 8.25
N THR A 39 2.83 -14.59 8.54
CA THR A 39 3.97 -14.14 7.74
C THR A 39 3.81 -14.55 6.27
N LEU A 40 3.29 -15.75 6.00
CA LEU A 40 3.01 -16.22 4.65
C LEU A 40 1.99 -15.34 3.89
N TRP A 41 0.90 -14.92 4.55
CA TRP A 41 -0.05 -14.00 3.93
C TRP A 41 0.59 -12.64 3.68
N GLN A 42 1.33 -12.12 4.67
CA GLN A 42 1.99 -10.82 4.56
C GLN A 42 3.05 -10.81 3.46
N ASP A 43 3.85 -11.87 3.33
CA ASP A 43 4.85 -12.01 2.27
C ASP A 43 4.19 -12.02 0.88
N ASN A 44 3.14 -12.82 0.70
CA ASN A 44 2.39 -12.87 -0.55
C ASN A 44 1.74 -11.52 -0.89
N PHE A 45 1.20 -10.84 0.14
CA PHE A 45 0.66 -9.50 0.00
C PHE A 45 1.74 -8.49 -0.40
N ASN A 46 2.94 -8.62 0.16
CA ASN A 46 4.04 -7.69 -0.03
C ASN A 46 4.64 -7.73 -1.45
N ILE A 47 4.46 -8.83 -2.19
CA ILE A 47 4.93 -8.98 -3.58
C ILE A 47 4.43 -7.82 -4.46
N PHE A 48 3.20 -7.37 -4.24
CA PHE A 48 2.55 -6.33 -5.06
C PHE A 48 2.40 -5.00 -4.35
N THR A 49 2.55 -4.98 -3.03
CA THR A 49 2.21 -3.81 -2.23
C THR A 49 3.38 -3.18 -1.52
N SER A 50 4.48 -3.89 -1.25
CA SER A 50 5.57 -3.35 -0.42
C SER A 50 5.09 -2.75 0.92
N ALA A 51 3.93 -3.16 1.43
CA ALA A 51 3.29 -2.60 2.62
C ALA A 51 3.91 -3.11 3.93
N PHE A 52 4.62 -4.24 3.90
CA PHE A 52 5.27 -4.86 5.06
C PHE A 52 6.79 -4.85 4.93
N VAL A 53 7.48 -4.80 6.06
CA VAL A 53 8.94 -4.98 6.09
C VAL A 53 9.26 -6.44 5.78
N THR A 54 10.27 -6.72 4.95
CA THR A 54 10.62 -8.10 4.55
C THR A 54 11.48 -8.85 5.58
N THR A 55 11.70 -8.26 6.75
CA THR A 55 12.50 -8.85 7.83
C THR A 55 11.66 -8.95 9.08
N THR A 56 11.57 -10.15 9.66
CA THR A 56 10.95 -10.37 10.96
C THR A 56 11.80 -9.74 12.06
N THR A 57 11.14 -9.13 13.04
CA THR A 57 11.81 -8.67 14.25
C THR A 57 11.80 -9.84 15.23
N ILE A 58 12.96 -10.48 15.42
CA ILE A 58 13.12 -11.56 16.40
C ILE A 58 13.35 -10.91 17.76
N ASP A 59 12.58 -11.28 18.79
CA ASP A 59 12.96 -10.98 20.17
C ASP A 59 14.22 -11.78 20.50
N THR A 60 15.37 -11.09 20.52
CA THR A 60 16.68 -11.70 20.75
C THR A 60 16.85 -12.23 22.18
N SER A 61 15.98 -11.84 23.12
CA SER A 61 16.03 -12.29 24.51
C SER A 61 15.28 -13.60 24.76
N GLN A 62 14.25 -13.89 23.96
CA GLN A 62 13.40 -15.08 24.12
C GLN A 62 13.42 -16.02 22.91
N GLY A 63 14.00 -15.59 21.77
CA GLY A 63 14.01 -16.37 20.53
C GLY A 63 12.61 -16.60 19.95
N ILE A 64 11.62 -15.82 20.39
CA ILE A 64 10.23 -15.93 19.95
C ILE A 64 10.05 -15.03 18.73
N ASP A 65 9.61 -15.62 17.62
CA ASP A 65 9.03 -14.88 16.52
C ASP A 65 7.69 -14.33 16.99
N LEU A 66 7.59 -13.01 17.12
CA LEU A 66 6.41 -12.32 17.65
C LEU A 66 5.20 -12.44 16.72
N GLY A 67 5.35 -13.06 15.55
CA GLY A 67 4.27 -13.32 14.62
C GLY A 67 3.94 -12.06 13.83
N GLY A 68 4.26 -12.12 12.55
CA GLY A 68 3.93 -11.10 11.58
C GLY A 68 4.99 -10.01 11.40
N LEU A 69 4.97 -9.44 10.20
CA LEU A 69 5.84 -8.39 9.72
C LEU A 69 5.25 -7.01 10.06
N PRO A 70 6.09 -6.06 10.51
CA PRO A 70 5.64 -4.68 10.72
C PRO A 70 5.29 -4.00 9.39
N LEU A 71 4.44 -2.97 9.44
CA LEU A 71 4.13 -2.14 8.28
C LEU A 71 5.30 -1.23 7.91
N VAL A 72 5.39 -0.90 6.63
CA VAL A 72 6.27 0.16 6.14
C VAL A 72 5.52 1.50 6.16
N GLU A 73 5.90 2.37 7.08
CA GLU A 73 5.21 3.64 7.33
C GLU A 73 5.86 4.81 6.56
N TYR A 74 5.84 4.78 5.21
CA TYR A 74 6.26 5.94 4.41
C TYR A 74 5.26 7.10 4.48
N VAL A 75 3.95 6.80 4.47
CA VAL A 75 2.88 7.79 4.63
C VAL A 75 1.74 7.26 5.50
N PRO A 76 0.97 8.13 6.18
CA PRO A 76 -0.22 7.70 6.90
C PRO A 76 -1.26 7.04 5.98
N PRO A 77 -2.01 6.01 6.43
CA PRO A 77 -3.04 5.34 5.63
C PRO A 77 -4.09 6.30 5.04
N VAL A 78 -4.42 7.38 5.77
CA VAL A 78 -5.34 8.44 5.30
C VAL A 78 -4.79 9.15 4.06
N VAL A 79 -3.48 9.38 3.98
CA VAL A 79 -2.85 10.00 2.81
C VAL A 79 -2.92 9.06 1.61
N SER A 80 -2.63 7.77 1.80
CA SER A 80 -2.81 6.76 0.75
C SER A 80 -4.26 6.70 0.24
N LEU A 81 -5.25 6.81 1.14
CA LEU A 81 -6.66 6.85 0.77
C LEU A 81 -6.99 8.08 -0.09
N LEU A 82 -6.47 9.26 0.29
CA LEU A 82 -6.67 10.49 -0.49
C LEU A 82 -6.07 10.37 -1.90
N ILE A 83 -4.92 9.72 -2.06
CA ILE A 83 -4.31 9.46 -3.37
C ILE A 83 -5.23 8.58 -4.23
N TRP A 84 -5.81 7.52 -3.66
CA TRP A 84 -6.77 6.68 -4.37
C TRP A 84 -8.06 7.42 -4.73
N VAL A 85 -8.59 8.23 -3.83
CA VAL A 85 -9.76 9.09 -4.10
C VAL A 85 -9.45 10.07 -5.25
N LEU A 86 -8.27 10.67 -5.25
CA LEU A 86 -7.82 11.55 -6.34
C LEU A 86 -7.75 10.81 -7.67
N ILE A 87 -7.11 9.63 -7.71
CA ILE A 87 -7.01 8.79 -8.92
C ILE A 87 -8.41 8.45 -9.44
N ALA A 88 -9.30 7.95 -8.58
CA ALA A 88 -10.67 7.60 -8.95
C ALA A 88 -11.45 8.81 -9.49
N THR A 89 -11.29 9.97 -8.87
CA THR A 89 -11.91 11.23 -9.32
C THR A 89 -11.41 11.64 -10.70
N LEU A 90 -10.10 11.62 -10.92
CA LEU A 90 -9.49 11.97 -12.21
C LEU A 90 -9.93 11.02 -13.33
N LEU A 91 -9.98 9.71 -13.05
CA LEU A 91 -10.47 8.71 -14.01
C LEU A 91 -11.94 8.92 -14.35
N THR A 92 -12.76 9.26 -13.35
CA THR A 92 -14.18 9.57 -13.55
C THR A 92 -14.36 10.80 -14.43
N LEU A 93 -13.67 11.90 -14.11
CA LEU A 93 -13.71 13.13 -14.91
C LEU A 93 -13.23 12.91 -16.35
N PHE A 94 -12.15 12.13 -16.51
CA PHE A 94 -11.64 11.76 -17.83
C PHE A 94 -12.65 10.93 -18.62
N GLY A 95 -13.29 9.95 -17.99
CA GLY A 95 -14.36 9.15 -18.57
C GLY A 95 -15.52 10.02 -19.06
N LEU A 96 -16.01 10.93 -18.21
CA LEU A 96 -17.08 11.89 -18.55
C LEU A 96 -16.69 12.79 -19.72
N TYR A 97 -15.46 13.30 -19.73
CA TYR A 97 -14.95 14.12 -20.84
C TYR A 97 -14.94 13.35 -22.16
N LYS A 98 -14.52 12.08 -22.15
CA LYS A 98 -14.51 11.22 -23.35
C LYS A 98 -15.92 10.91 -23.85
N LEU A 99 -16.87 10.66 -22.95
CA LEU A 99 -18.28 10.43 -23.31
C LEU A 99 -18.89 11.65 -23.99
N LYS A 100 -18.72 12.85 -23.40
CA LYS A 100 -19.22 14.10 -23.97
C LYS A 100 -18.67 14.38 -25.37
N ARG A 101 -17.39 14.08 -25.63
CA ARG A 101 -16.81 14.26 -26.97
C ARG A 101 -17.40 13.30 -28.00
N LYS A 102 -17.74 12.08 -27.60
CA LYS A 102 -18.37 11.11 -28.51
C LYS A 102 -19.74 11.60 -28.98
N GLU A 103 -20.54 12.17 -28.09
CA GLU A 103 -21.86 12.72 -28.41
C GLU A 103 -21.82 13.91 -29.38
N ILE A 104 -20.76 14.74 -29.34
CA ILE A 104 -20.60 15.89 -30.24
C ILE A 104 -20.13 15.47 -31.65
N THR A 105 -19.51 14.29 -31.77
CA THR A 105 -18.89 13.81 -33.02
C THR A 105 -19.74 12.76 -33.74
N SER A 106 -20.86 12.33 -33.15
CA SER A 106 -21.88 11.44 -33.74
C SER A 106 -23.02 12.25 -34.35
#